data_AF-A0A1A3NPN2-F1
#
_entry.id   AF-A0A1A3NPN2-F1
#
_cell.length_a   1.000
_cell.length_b   1.000
_cell.length_c   1.000
_cell.angle_alpha   90.00
_cell.angle_beta   90.00
_cell.angle_gamma   90.00
#
_symmetry.space_group_name_H-M   'P 1'
#
loop_
_entity.id
_entity.type
_entity.pdbx_description
1 polymer ?
#
loop_
_entity_poly.entity_id
_entity_poly.type
_entity_poly.pdbx_seq_one_letter_code
_entity_poly.pdbx_strand_id
1 'polypeptide(L)'
;MTSPRPSHGTGRSPVLRDDWREPLRAQRDPLGQSAGRARADRDRPRQWRKQSWLGRFVSTYGWRAYALPLLTVLTLVVAYQTVTGTSTPKPAAHSIHKDPPTMGAVGTSIIDTPPRGLVAFDANLPAGTLPDGGPFTEAGEKTYRVIPGGTPQIGQGTGKVFRYTIEIENGLDPVNYGGDSAFAQMVDQTLANPKGWTHNPQFAFIRIDGTTGVKPDFRLSLVSPVSVREGCGYEFRLETSCYNPAFGADRQARVFINEARWIRGAVPFEGDVGSYRQYVVNHEVGHAIGYVRHEPCDQQGGLAPVMMQQTFSTANDDGAKFDPDQVKADGKTCRFNPWPYPIA
;
A
#
# COMPACT_ATOMS: atom_id res chain seq x y z
N MET A 1 -33.75 -65.15 -33.58
CA MET A 1 -34.44 -64.42 -34.67
C MET A 1 -34.01 -62.97 -34.55
N THR A 2 -32.83 -62.66 -35.09
CA THR A 2 -32.57 -62.06 -36.43
C THR A 2 -32.65 -60.54 -36.41
N SER A 3 -31.47 -59.92 -36.49
CA SER A 3 -31.21 -58.53 -36.87
C SER A 3 -31.85 -58.14 -38.21
N PRO A 4 -31.85 -56.84 -38.54
CA PRO A 4 -30.82 -56.40 -39.50
C PRO A 4 -30.15 -55.05 -39.16
N ARG A 5 -28.85 -54.96 -39.49
CA ARG A 5 -28.09 -53.73 -39.80
C ARG A 5 -28.08 -53.54 -41.36
N PRO A 6 -27.30 -52.60 -41.93
CA PRO A 6 -27.50 -51.16 -42.04
C PRO A 6 -27.51 -50.69 -43.52
N SER A 7 -27.91 -49.45 -43.83
CA SER A 7 -27.70 -48.85 -45.15
C SER A 7 -26.53 -47.85 -45.15
N HIS A 8 -25.61 -48.05 -46.09
CA HIS A 8 -24.48 -47.18 -46.40
C HIS A 8 -24.94 -45.96 -47.21
N GLY A 9 -24.58 -44.76 -46.76
CA GLY A 9 -24.69 -43.51 -47.52
C GLY A 9 -23.35 -42.79 -47.55
N THR A 10 -22.70 -42.79 -48.70
CA THR A 10 -21.45 -42.12 -49.00
C THR A 10 -21.65 -40.61 -49.18
N GLY A 11 -20.99 -39.79 -48.35
CA GLY A 11 -20.93 -38.35 -48.52
C GLY A 11 -19.59 -37.81 -48.02
N ARG A 12 -18.61 -37.68 -48.92
CA ARG A 12 -17.32 -37.04 -48.65
C ARG A 12 -17.52 -35.56 -48.35
N SER A 13 -17.08 -35.13 -47.17
CA SER A 13 -16.90 -33.73 -46.81
C SER A 13 -15.80 -33.09 -47.67
N PRO A 14 -15.99 -31.89 -48.24
CA PRO A 14 -14.91 -31.15 -48.88
C PRO A 14 -13.98 -30.55 -47.82
N VAL A 15 -12.71 -30.96 -47.85
CA VAL A 15 -11.62 -30.40 -47.04
C VAL A 15 -11.22 -29.06 -47.65
N LEU A 16 -11.35 -27.97 -46.88
CA LEU A 16 -10.77 -26.67 -47.22
C LEU A 16 -9.24 -26.82 -47.31
N ARG A 17 -8.66 -26.40 -48.44
CA ARG A 17 -7.20 -26.31 -48.60
C ARG A 17 -6.69 -25.08 -47.83
N ASP A 18 -5.65 -25.29 -47.05
CA ASP A 18 -4.95 -24.30 -46.24
C ASP A 18 -3.73 -23.82 -47.04
N ASP A 19 -3.81 -22.63 -47.65
CA ASP A 19 -2.80 -22.07 -48.58
C ASP A 19 -1.48 -21.62 -47.90
N TRP A 20 -1.31 -21.92 -46.60
CA TRP A 20 -0.20 -21.39 -45.81
C TRP A 20 0.89 -22.41 -45.43
N ARG A 21 0.84 -23.62 -46.00
CA ARG A 21 1.86 -24.65 -45.76
C ARG A 21 2.28 -25.38 -47.04
N GLU A 22 2.94 -24.67 -47.95
CA GLU A 22 3.79 -25.30 -48.97
C GLU A 22 5.26 -24.92 -48.76
N PRO A 23 6.21 -25.87 -48.90
CA PRO A 23 7.63 -25.57 -48.83
C PRO A 23 8.11 -24.86 -50.12
N LEU A 24 8.83 -23.75 -49.96
CA LEU A 24 9.42 -22.97 -51.05
C LEU A 24 10.35 -23.86 -51.92
N ARG A 25 9.93 -24.17 -53.15
CA ARG A 25 10.82 -24.72 -54.20
C ARG A 25 11.31 -23.60 -55.09
N ALA A 26 12.63 -23.43 -55.18
CA ALA A 26 13.24 -22.56 -56.18
C ALA A 26 13.18 -23.25 -57.56
N GLN A 27 12.33 -22.75 -58.45
CA GLN A 27 12.25 -23.19 -59.84
C GLN A 27 13.24 -22.38 -60.68
N ARG A 28 14.28 -23.04 -61.18
CA ARG A 28 15.28 -22.46 -62.09
C ARG A 28 15.00 -23.02 -63.48
N ASP A 29 14.45 -22.19 -64.36
CA ASP A 29 14.17 -22.58 -65.74
C ASP A 29 15.45 -22.44 -66.59
N PRO A 30 16.00 -23.53 -67.17
CA PRO A 30 17.27 -23.49 -67.89
C PRO A 30 17.13 -23.25 -69.40
N LEU A 31 15.97 -22.85 -69.91
CA LEU A 31 15.79 -22.59 -71.34
C LEU A 31 15.53 -21.09 -71.58
N GLY A 32 16.59 -20.38 -71.98
CA GLY A 32 16.49 -19.01 -72.53
C GLY A 32 15.65 -18.96 -73.80
N GLN A 33 15.46 -17.84 -74.50
CA GLN A 33 16.18 -16.57 -74.64
C GLN A 33 15.09 -15.58 -75.11
N SER A 34 15.11 -14.30 -74.71
CA SER A 34 15.39 -13.13 -75.56
C SER A 34 14.63 -11.95 -74.92
N ALA A 35 15.22 -10.78 -74.70
CA ALA A 35 15.53 -9.80 -75.72
C ALA A 35 16.73 -8.94 -75.32
N GLY A 36 17.52 -8.62 -76.34
CA GLY A 36 18.80 -7.96 -76.24
C GLY A 36 18.72 -6.51 -75.76
N ARG A 37 19.77 -6.17 -75.02
CA ARG A 37 20.23 -4.83 -74.67
C ARG A 37 20.24 -3.89 -75.89
N ALA A 38 19.57 -2.74 -75.78
CA ALA A 38 19.81 -1.62 -76.69
C ALA A 38 21.23 -1.06 -76.47
N ARG A 39 22.06 -1.11 -77.52
CA ARG A 39 23.36 -0.44 -77.55
C ARG A 39 23.13 1.04 -77.86
N ALA A 40 23.53 1.91 -76.93
CA ALA A 40 23.69 3.34 -77.22
C ALA A 40 25.12 3.58 -77.72
N ASP A 41 25.17 4.31 -78.81
CA ASP A 41 26.29 4.62 -79.67
C ASP A 41 27.40 5.42 -78.96
N ARG A 42 28.64 5.18 -79.37
CA ARG A 42 29.85 5.62 -78.69
C ARG A 42 30.74 6.34 -79.68
N ASP A 43 30.49 7.63 -79.90
CA ASP A 43 31.50 8.53 -80.47
C ASP A 43 31.25 10.00 -80.11
N ARG A 44 31.91 10.47 -79.04
CA ARG A 44 32.67 11.73 -79.05
C ARG A 44 33.53 11.90 -77.78
N PRO A 45 34.78 12.42 -77.89
CA PRO A 45 35.77 12.34 -76.83
C PRO A 45 35.91 13.63 -75.99
N ARG A 46 36.56 13.44 -74.83
CA ARG A 46 37.14 14.41 -73.87
C ARG A 46 36.13 14.92 -72.83
N GLN A 47 36.38 14.84 -71.51
CA GLN A 47 37.64 15.11 -70.80
C GLN A 47 37.73 14.28 -69.50
N TRP A 48 38.87 13.62 -69.26
CA TRP A 48 39.22 13.05 -67.96
C TRP A 48 39.39 14.17 -66.93
N ARG A 49 38.52 14.22 -65.91
CA ARG A 49 38.88 14.86 -64.64
C ARG A 49 39.68 13.86 -63.82
N LYS A 50 40.94 14.20 -63.54
CA LYS A 50 41.82 13.47 -62.64
C LYS A 50 41.13 13.35 -61.27
N GLN A 51 40.72 12.14 -60.90
CA GLN A 51 40.16 11.87 -59.57
C GLN A 51 41.29 12.00 -58.54
N SER A 52 41.09 12.90 -57.57
CA SER A 52 42.04 13.14 -56.48
C SER A 52 42.18 11.90 -55.58
N TRP A 53 43.30 11.80 -54.87
CA TRP A 53 43.60 10.68 -53.95
C TRP A 53 42.47 10.45 -52.93
N LEU A 54 41.83 11.51 -52.45
CA LEU A 54 40.65 11.45 -51.58
C LEU A 54 39.44 10.76 -52.23
N GLY A 55 39.20 10.99 -53.52
CA GLY A 55 38.10 10.33 -54.25
C GLY A 55 38.31 8.82 -54.39
N ARG A 56 39.57 8.38 -54.50
CA ARG A 56 39.93 6.96 -54.51
C ARG A 56 39.68 6.32 -53.15
N PHE A 57 40.03 7.01 -52.07
CA PHE A 57 39.88 6.54 -50.68
C PHE A 57 38.42 6.39 -50.24
N VAL A 58 37.56 7.37 -50.56
CA VAL A 58 36.11 7.31 -50.25
C VAL A 58 35.42 6.20 -51.05
N SER A 59 35.87 5.93 -52.29
CA SER A 59 35.33 4.83 -53.11
C SER A 59 35.77 3.43 -52.65
N THR A 60 36.91 3.30 -51.96
CA THR A 60 37.44 2.00 -51.50
C THR A 60 36.97 1.61 -50.11
N TYR A 61 36.75 2.57 -49.21
CA TYR A 61 36.41 2.29 -47.81
C TYR A 61 35.00 2.76 -47.38
N GLY A 62 34.26 3.45 -48.25
CA GLY A 62 32.83 3.77 -48.05
C GLY A 62 32.53 4.41 -46.68
N TRP A 63 31.37 4.09 -46.11
CA TRP A 63 30.90 4.59 -44.80
C TRP A 63 31.87 4.28 -43.63
N ARG A 64 32.81 3.34 -43.81
CA ARG A 64 33.75 2.91 -42.76
C ARG A 64 34.82 3.96 -42.46
N ALA A 65 35.05 4.91 -43.37
CA ALA A 65 35.92 6.07 -43.13
C ALA A 65 35.40 6.98 -42.00
N TYR A 66 34.10 6.97 -41.74
CA TYR A 66 33.46 7.76 -40.68
C TYR A 66 33.13 6.92 -39.45
N ALA A 67 32.79 5.64 -39.62
CA ALA A 67 32.39 4.78 -38.52
C ALA A 67 33.53 4.45 -37.54
N LEU A 68 34.74 4.23 -38.04
CA LEU A 68 35.90 3.90 -37.20
C LEU A 68 36.32 5.06 -36.28
N PRO A 69 36.54 6.30 -36.77
CA PRO A 69 36.87 7.40 -35.88
C PRO A 69 35.74 7.72 -34.90
N LEU A 70 34.47 7.62 -35.35
CA LEU A 70 33.31 7.82 -34.47
C LEU A 70 33.27 6.79 -33.33
N LEU A 71 33.41 5.50 -33.64
CA LEU A 71 33.46 4.44 -32.64
C LEU A 71 34.64 4.63 -31.68
N THR A 72 35.81 5.04 -32.19
CA THR A 72 36.98 5.28 -31.34
C THR A 72 36.72 6.40 -30.33
N VAL A 73 36.13 7.52 -30.77
CA VAL A 73 35.72 8.62 -29.88
C VAL A 73 34.69 8.15 -28.85
N LEU A 74 33.68 7.39 -29.28
CA LEU A 74 32.64 6.87 -28.40
C LEU A 74 33.21 5.91 -27.35
N THR A 75 34.18 5.07 -27.74
CA THR A 75 34.88 4.15 -26.83
C THR A 75 35.72 4.92 -25.82
N LEU A 76 36.40 6.00 -26.23
CA LEU A 76 37.16 6.88 -25.33
C LEU A 76 36.24 7.62 -24.34
N VAL A 77 35.05 8.06 -24.77
CA VAL A 77 34.05 8.69 -23.90
C VAL A 77 33.53 7.71 -22.86
N VAL A 78 33.21 6.47 -23.27
CA VAL A 78 32.76 5.42 -22.33
C VAL A 78 33.88 5.07 -21.35
N ALA A 79 35.12 4.92 -21.82
CA ALA A 79 36.27 4.67 -20.95
C ALA A 79 36.50 5.82 -19.96
N TYR A 80 36.37 7.06 -20.41
CA TYR A 80 36.44 8.23 -19.54
C TYR A 80 35.33 8.21 -18.48
N GLN A 81 34.07 7.95 -18.86
CA GLN A 81 32.94 7.82 -17.91
C GLN A 81 33.15 6.68 -16.89
N THR A 82 33.78 5.58 -17.28
CA THR A 82 34.10 4.49 -16.34
C THR A 82 35.21 4.83 -15.36
N VAL A 83 36.18 5.69 -15.74
CA VAL A 83 37.31 6.07 -14.89
C VAL A 83 37.00 7.29 -14.02
N THR A 84 36.20 8.25 -14.49
CA THR A 84 35.85 9.47 -13.75
C THR A 84 34.57 9.38 -12.94
N GLY A 85 33.99 8.19 -12.81
CA GLY A 85 33.09 7.81 -11.72
C GLY A 85 31.91 8.77 -11.46
N THR A 86 30.80 8.60 -12.18
CA THR A 86 29.51 8.74 -11.52
C THR A 86 29.25 7.41 -10.81
N SER A 87 29.50 7.37 -9.51
CA SER A 87 28.97 6.33 -8.64
C SER A 87 27.44 6.37 -8.74
N THR A 88 26.87 5.67 -9.71
CA THR A 88 25.47 5.26 -9.64
C THR A 88 25.37 4.35 -8.42
N PRO A 89 24.59 4.71 -7.38
CA PRO A 89 24.35 3.78 -6.30
C PRO A 89 23.79 2.50 -6.92
N LYS A 90 24.45 1.37 -6.65
CA LYS A 90 23.85 0.05 -6.76
C LYS A 90 22.44 0.17 -6.16
N PRO A 91 21.36 -0.25 -6.84
CA PRO A 91 20.06 -0.27 -6.22
C PRO A 91 20.19 -1.15 -4.99
N ALA A 92 20.28 -0.50 -3.82
CA ALA A 92 20.01 -1.17 -2.58
C ALA A 92 18.63 -1.80 -2.77
N ALA A 93 18.49 -3.05 -2.31
CA ALA A 93 17.18 -3.59 -1.99
C ALA A 93 16.38 -2.46 -1.33
N HIS A 94 15.15 -2.23 -1.78
CA HIS A 94 14.28 -1.23 -1.19
C HIS A 94 13.99 -1.64 0.26
N SER A 95 14.95 -1.40 1.16
CA SER A 95 14.65 -1.08 2.54
C SER A 95 13.88 0.22 2.45
N ILE A 96 12.57 0.11 2.64
CA ILE A 96 11.73 1.23 3.02
C ILE A 96 12.31 1.75 4.33
N HIS A 97 13.32 2.60 4.25
CA HIS A 97 13.66 3.49 5.35
C HIS A 97 12.51 4.49 5.38
N LYS A 98 11.48 4.13 6.17
CA LYS A 98 10.46 5.07 6.65
C LYS A 98 11.25 6.19 7.34
N ASP A 99 11.38 7.33 6.67
CA ASP A 99 11.70 8.54 7.41
C ASP A 99 10.65 8.68 8.53
N PRO A 100 11.06 8.94 9.78
CA PRO A 100 10.12 9.15 10.85
C PRO A 100 9.14 10.26 10.46
N PRO A 101 7.84 10.10 10.68
CA PRO A 101 6.89 11.16 10.40
C PRO A 101 7.26 12.43 11.17
N THR A 102 6.94 13.61 10.63
CA THR A 102 7.11 14.89 11.33
C THR A 102 6.32 14.85 12.64
N MET A 103 7.02 14.61 13.74
CA MET A 103 6.43 14.30 15.03
C MET A 103 5.62 15.50 15.56
N GLY A 104 4.32 15.29 15.82
CA GLY A 104 3.46 16.28 16.50
C GLY A 104 2.83 17.35 15.63
N ALA A 105 2.98 17.30 14.30
CA ALA A 105 2.26 18.16 13.36
C ALA A 105 1.23 17.33 12.57
N VAL A 106 0.29 16.70 13.28
CA VAL A 106 -0.88 16.14 12.61
C VAL A 106 -1.79 17.31 12.28
N GLY A 107 -2.21 17.43 11.01
CA GLY A 107 -3.05 18.54 10.53
C GLY A 107 -4.42 18.59 11.22
N THR A 108 -5.41 19.24 10.60
CA THR A 108 -6.77 19.27 11.17
C THR A 108 -7.68 18.17 10.64
N SER A 109 -7.16 17.30 9.78
CA SER A 109 -7.90 16.20 9.17
C SER A 109 -8.07 15.05 10.16
N ILE A 110 -9.30 14.55 10.26
CA ILE A 110 -9.58 13.27 10.93
C ILE A 110 -8.92 12.17 10.11
N ILE A 111 -8.24 11.25 10.79
CA ILE A 111 -7.60 10.08 10.20
C ILE A 111 -8.39 8.86 10.63
N ASP A 112 -8.55 7.88 9.74
CA ASP A 112 -9.41 6.68 9.84
C ASP A 112 -10.90 6.86 9.57
N THR A 113 -11.26 8.01 9.01
CA THR A 113 -12.50 8.09 8.24
C THR A 113 -12.23 7.59 6.82
N PRO A 114 -13.04 6.66 6.27
CA PRO A 114 -13.00 6.36 4.84
C PRO A 114 -13.17 7.65 4.01
N PRO A 115 -12.58 7.74 2.80
CA PRO A 115 -12.67 8.91 1.94
C PRO A 115 -14.12 9.34 1.70
N ARG A 116 -14.33 10.66 1.68
CA ARG A 116 -15.65 11.24 1.45
C ARG A 116 -16.23 10.78 0.11
N GLY A 117 -17.45 10.25 0.15
CA GLY A 117 -18.21 9.93 -1.08
C GLY A 117 -18.28 8.45 -1.50
N LEU A 118 -17.79 7.50 -0.70
CA LEU A 118 -18.05 6.06 -0.91
C LEU A 118 -19.44 5.68 -0.34
N VAL A 119 -20.50 6.31 -0.86
CA VAL A 119 -21.91 6.11 -0.45
C VAL A 119 -22.55 4.82 -1.00
N ALA A 120 -21.77 3.85 -1.42
CA ALA A 120 -22.28 2.57 -1.92
C ALA A 120 -21.55 1.41 -1.26
N PHE A 121 -21.78 1.24 0.04
CA PHE A 121 -21.49 -0.05 0.66
C PHE A 121 -22.59 -1.02 0.29
N ASP A 122 -22.21 -2.00 -0.52
CA ASP A 122 -22.97 -3.22 -0.69
C ASP A 122 -23.09 -3.88 0.70
N ALA A 123 -24.32 -4.01 1.20
CA ALA A 123 -24.62 -4.64 2.48
C ALA A 123 -24.17 -6.12 2.55
N ASN A 124 -23.65 -6.66 1.44
CA ASN A 124 -23.13 -8.02 1.31
C ASN A 124 -21.60 -8.13 1.47
N LEU A 125 -20.87 -7.05 1.78
CA LEU A 125 -19.45 -7.16 2.13
C LEU A 125 -19.31 -7.47 3.64
N PRO A 126 -18.91 -8.69 4.05
CA PRO A 126 -18.69 -9.01 5.46
C PRO A 126 -17.53 -8.19 6.08
N ALA A 127 -16.65 -7.63 5.25
CA ALA A 127 -15.54 -6.78 5.67
C ALA A 127 -16.05 -5.57 6.47
N GLY A 128 -15.56 -5.43 7.69
CA GLY A 128 -15.96 -4.36 8.59
C GLY A 128 -17.32 -4.53 9.27
N THR A 129 -18.03 -5.65 9.11
CA THR A 129 -19.22 -5.90 9.94
C THR A 129 -18.82 -6.03 11.42
N LEU A 130 -19.65 -5.53 12.33
CA LEU A 130 -19.45 -5.72 13.77
C LEU A 130 -19.77 -7.18 14.11
N PRO A 131 -18.82 -7.97 14.68
CA PRO A 131 -19.12 -9.31 15.13
C PRO A 131 -20.25 -9.34 16.15
N ASP A 132 -20.92 -10.48 16.27
CA ASP A 132 -21.83 -10.72 17.39
C ASP A 132 -21.06 -10.77 18.71
N GLY A 133 -21.74 -10.45 19.81
CA GLY A 133 -21.11 -10.45 21.13
C GLY A 133 -21.94 -9.75 22.19
N GLY A 134 -21.30 -9.40 23.31
CA GLY A 134 -21.94 -8.77 24.46
C GLY A 134 -22.67 -7.45 24.11
N PRO A 135 -23.60 -7.01 24.97
CA PRO A 135 -24.22 -5.70 24.83
C PRO A 135 -23.18 -4.59 24.98
N PHE A 136 -23.47 -3.42 24.41
CA PHE A 136 -22.68 -2.20 24.53
C PHE A 136 -23.62 -1.00 24.66
N THR A 137 -23.10 0.14 25.09
CA THR A 137 -23.90 1.37 25.19
C THR A 137 -23.94 2.07 23.82
N GLU A 138 -25.11 2.10 23.19
CA GLU A 138 -25.30 2.74 21.87
C GLU A 138 -24.93 4.23 21.86
N ALA A 139 -25.33 4.95 22.92
CA ALA A 139 -25.10 6.39 23.07
C ALA A 139 -24.76 6.74 24.51
N GLY A 140 -23.62 7.40 24.70
CA GLY A 140 -23.23 8.04 25.95
C GLY A 140 -23.64 9.51 26.00
N GLU A 141 -23.13 10.20 27.02
CA GLU A 141 -23.48 11.60 27.33
C GLU A 141 -22.66 12.63 26.57
N LYS A 142 -21.67 12.21 25.75
CA LYS A 142 -20.74 13.09 25.03
C LYS A 142 -19.90 13.99 25.93
N THR A 143 -19.85 13.67 27.22
CA THR A 143 -18.95 14.25 28.21
C THR A 143 -17.97 13.19 28.66
N TYR A 144 -16.78 13.60 29.09
CA TYR A 144 -15.64 12.69 29.28
C TYR A 144 -15.10 12.82 30.69
N ARG A 145 -14.90 11.70 31.37
CA ARG A 145 -14.17 11.65 32.64
C ARG A 145 -12.74 11.17 32.41
N VAL A 146 -11.77 11.86 33.01
CA VAL A 146 -10.38 11.41 33.02
C VAL A 146 -10.25 10.31 34.07
N ILE A 147 -9.66 9.18 33.69
CA ILE A 147 -9.36 8.11 34.63
C ILE A 147 -8.13 8.49 35.45
N PRO A 148 -8.22 8.57 36.79
CA PRO A 148 -7.09 8.96 37.63
C PRO A 148 -5.88 8.04 37.47
N GLY A 149 -4.70 8.60 37.69
CA GLY A 149 -3.43 7.87 37.63
C GLY A 149 -2.50 8.37 36.52
N GLY A 150 -1.23 8.00 36.66
CA GLY A 150 -0.18 8.33 35.71
C GLY A 150 0.87 7.24 35.65
N THR A 151 1.77 7.35 34.67
CA THR A 151 2.87 6.42 34.47
C THR A 151 4.20 7.17 34.53
N PRO A 152 5.30 6.49 34.91
CA PRO A 152 6.63 7.01 34.60
C PRO A 152 6.80 7.11 33.07
N GLN A 153 7.84 7.80 32.61
CA GLN A 153 8.17 7.78 31.19
C GLN A 153 8.46 6.35 30.73
N ILE A 154 7.75 5.91 29.70
CA ILE A 154 7.97 4.63 29.03
C ILE A 154 8.61 4.89 27.67
N GLY A 155 9.77 4.30 27.42
CA GLY A 155 10.58 4.58 26.22
C GLY A 155 11.62 5.69 26.45
N GLN A 156 12.52 5.87 25.48
CA GLN A 156 13.63 6.83 25.59
C GLN A 156 13.21 8.25 25.23
N GLY A 157 12.34 8.42 24.22
CA GLY A 157 11.82 9.72 23.82
C GLY A 157 12.88 10.65 23.22
N THR A 158 13.87 10.11 22.51
CA THR A 158 14.96 10.91 21.90
C THR A 158 14.46 11.91 20.86
N GLY A 159 13.26 11.66 20.29
CA GLY A 159 12.54 12.57 19.41
C GLY A 159 11.46 13.35 20.14
N LYS A 160 10.47 12.63 20.70
CA LYS A 160 9.35 13.24 21.41
C LYS A 160 8.83 12.35 22.55
N VAL A 161 8.52 13.00 23.67
CA VAL A 161 7.78 12.42 24.80
C VAL A 161 6.32 12.87 24.70
N PHE A 162 5.42 11.94 24.41
CA PHE A 162 3.98 12.20 24.30
C PHE A 162 3.31 12.08 25.66
N ARG A 163 2.60 13.14 26.06
CA ARG A 163 1.75 13.13 27.26
C ARG A 163 0.32 12.86 26.87
N TYR A 164 -0.33 11.90 27.52
CA TYR A 164 -1.71 11.55 27.21
C TYR A 164 -2.54 11.37 28.46
N THR A 165 -3.84 11.59 28.33
CA THR A 165 -4.85 11.17 29.32
C THR A 165 -5.59 9.95 28.80
N ILE A 166 -6.10 9.14 29.73
CA ILE A 166 -7.09 8.11 29.44
C ILE A 166 -8.43 8.64 29.91
N GLU A 167 -9.41 8.63 29.00
CA GLU A 167 -10.74 9.17 29.25
C GLU A 167 -11.80 8.13 28.88
N ILE A 168 -12.94 8.20 29.55
CA ILE A 168 -14.11 7.39 29.22
C ILE A 168 -15.31 8.32 29.11
N GLU A 169 -16.14 8.09 28.10
CA GLU A 169 -17.41 8.80 27.97
C GLU A 169 -18.33 8.49 29.15
N ASN A 170 -18.98 9.51 29.69
CA ASN A 170 -20.01 9.33 30.71
C ASN A 170 -21.25 8.65 30.10
N GLY A 171 -21.92 7.82 30.90
CA GLY A 171 -23.07 7.02 30.46
C GLY A 171 -22.72 5.65 29.87
N LEU A 172 -21.44 5.32 29.63
CA LEU A 172 -21.06 3.94 29.29
C LEU A 172 -21.24 3.00 30.49
N ASP A 173 -21.77 1.79 30.25
CA ASP A 173 -21.96 0.79 31.30
C ASP A 173 -20.64 0.04 31.57
N PRO A 174 -20.00 0.24 32.73
CA PRO A 174 -18.70 -0.36 33.06
C PRO A 174 -18.72 -1.88 33.08
N VAL A 175 -19.89 -2.52 33.27
CA VAL A 175 -20.00 -3.98 33.24
C VAL A 175 -19.64 -4.53 31.85
N ASN A 176 -19.96 -3.79 30.79
CA ASN A 176 -19.83 -4.29 29.41
C ASN A 176 -18.37 -4.32 28.93
N TYR A 177 -17.54 -3.35 29.31
CA TYR A 177 -16.13 -3.25 28.88
C TYR A 177 -15.10 -3.67 29.93
N GLY A 178 -15.55 -4.20 31.08
CA GLY A 178 -14.68 -4.69 32.15
C GLY A 178 -14.26 -3.64 33.19
N GLY A 179 -14.85 -2.45 33.14
CA GLY A 179 -14.64 -1.35 34.08
C GLY A 179 -13.49 -0.41 33.70
N ASP A 180 -13.57 0.81 34.24
CA ASP A 180 -12.65 1.91 33.93
C ASP A 180 -11.17 1.54 34.13
N SER A 181 -10.87 0.82 35.21
CA SER A 181 -9.50 0.41 35.54
C SER A 181 -8.96 -0.62 34.56
N ALA A 182 -9.79 -1.56 34.08
CA ALA A 182 -9.36 -2.57 33.12
C ALA A 182 -9.06 -1.96 31.75
N PHE A 183 -9.89 -1.00 31.29
CA PHE A 183 -9.62 -0.24 30.08
C PHE A 183 -8.27 0.50 30.19
N ALA A 184 -8.09 1.27 31.27
CA ALA A 184 -6.89 2.05 31.48
C ALA A 184 -5.63 1.17 31.59
N GLN A 185 -5.72 0.04 32.29
CA GLN A 185 -4.63 -0.91 32.42
C GLN A 185 -4.25 -1.54 31.07
N MET A 186 -5.24 -1.90 30.23
CA MET A 186 -4.99 -2.46 28.90
C MET A 186 -4.26 -1.46 28.00
N VAL A 187 -4.65 -0.19 28.04
CA VAL A 187 -3.97 0.89 27.30
C VAL A 187 -2.54 1.06 27.78
N ASP A 188 -2.33 1.19 29.10
CA ASP A 188 -1.01 1.39 29.68
C ASP A 188 -0.07 0.21 29.39
N GLN A 189 -0.56 -1.03 29.49
CA GLN A 189 0.22 -2.24 29.16
C GLN A 189 0.54 -2.32 27.67
N THR A 190 -0.37 -1.89 26.80
CA THR A 190 -0.14 -1.89 25.35
C THR A 190 0.95 -0.88 24.97
N LEU A 191 0.86 0.35 25.47
CA LEU A 191 1.86 1.39 25.18
C LEU A 191 3.22 1.13 25.87
N ALA A 192 3.22 0.39 26.98
CA ALA A 192 4.44 -0.03 27.66
C ALA A 192 5.14 -1.24 27.01
N ASN A 193 4.46 -1.94 26.10
CA ASN A 193 4.97 -3.20 25.58
C ASN A 193 6.20 -2.97 24.67
N PRO A 194 7.29 -3.76 24.80
CA PRO A 194 8.45 -3.69 23.90
C PRO A 194 8.16 -3.99 22.43
N LYS A 195 7.00 -4.60 22.12
CA LYS A 195 6.48 -4.79 20.76
C LYS A 195 5.76 -3.55 20.21
N GLY A 196 5.47 -2.58 21.07
CA GLY A 196 4.78 -1.34 20.79
C GLY A 196 5.70 -0.23 20.27
N TRP A 197 5.18 0.99 20.21
CA TRP A 197 5.86 2.15 19.62
C TRP A 197 7.19 2.52 20.29
N THR A 198 7.35 2.21 21.59
CA THR A 198 8.56 2.51 22.36
C THR A 198 9.76 1.64 21.99
N HIS A 199 9.60 0.64 21.13
CA HIS A 199 10.70 -0.06 20.50
C HIS A 199 11.60 0.90 19.70
N ASN A 200 11.00 1.89 19.03
CA ASN A 200 11.75 2.97 18.42
C ASN A 200 12.11 4.01 19.51
N PRO A 201 13.41 4.27 19.75
CA PRO A 201 13.86 5.15 20.82
C PRO A 201 13.40 6.61 20.68
N GLN A 202 12.92 7.00 19.50
CA GLN A 202 12.37 8.35 19.27
C GLN A 202 11.09 8.61 20.06
N PHE A 203 10.31 7.57 20.36
CA PHE A 203 9.02 7.69 21.04
C PHE A 203 9.14 7.37 22.53
N ALA A 204 8.48 8.18 23.35
CA ALA A 204 8.16 7.84 24.72
C ALA A 204 6.76 8.34 25.08
N PHE A 205 6.17 7.71 26.10
CA PHE A 205 4.83 8.05 26.59
C PHE A 205 4.85 8.31 28.09
N ILE A 206 4.06 9.28 28.51
CA ILE A 206 3.75 9.56 29.91
C ILE A 206 2.24 9.71 30.02
N ARG A 207 1.59 8.83 30.77
CA ARG A 207 0.20 9.05 31.18
C ARG A 207 0.19 10.11 32.26
N ILE A 208 -0.59 11.15 32.03
CA ILE A 208 -0.89 12.17 33.02
C ILE A 208 -2.36 12.08 33.38
N ASP A 209 -2.71 12.61 34.55
CA ASP A 209 -4.08 12.97 34.85
C ASP A 209 -4.22 14.50 34.85
N GLY A 210 -5.47 14.96 34.84
CA GLY A 210 -5.81 16.39 34.80
C GLY A 210 -5.32 17.20 36.01
N THR A 211 -4.70 16.57 37.02
CA THR A 211 -4.19 17.25 38.22
C THR A 211 -2.82 17.89 38.01
N THR A 212 -2.09 17.45 36.97
CA THR A 212 -0.71 17.91 36.70
C THR A 212 -0.63 19.32 36.14
N GLY A 213 -1.75 19.89 35.67
CA GLY A 213 -1.80 21.19 35.00
C GLY A 213 -1.13 21.21 33.61
N VAL A 214 -0.62 20.07 33.14
CA VAL A 214 0.01 19.92 31.83
C VAL A 214 -1.04 19.55 30.79
N LYS A 215 -1.05 20.25 29.65
CA LYS A 215 -1.93 19.90 28.53
C LYS A 215 -1.44 18.58 27.88
N PRO A 216 -2.29 17.56 27.72
CA PRO A 216 -1.91 16.36 26.99
C PRO A 216 -1.76 16.64 25.49
N ASP A 217 -0.82 15.94 24.85
CA ASP A 217 -0.65 15.91 23.39
C ASP A 217 -1.89 15.30 22.71
N PHE A 218 -2.48 14.25 23.30
CA PHE A 218 -3.74 13.67 22.86
C PHE A 218 -4.51 13.03 24.04
N ARG A 219 -5.81 12.85 23.86
CA ARG A 219 -6.70 12.14 24.80
C ARG A 219 -7.07 10.80 24.20
N LEU A 220 -6.85 9.69 24.92
CA LEU A 220 -7.28 8.37 24.48
C LEU A 220 -8.62 8.05 25.17
N SER A 221 -9.70 8.03 24.38
CA SER A 221 -11.07 8.04 24.90
C SER A 221 -11.86 6.81 24.45
N LEU A 222 -12.38 6.03 25.40
CA LEU A 222 -13.40 5.02 25.12
C LEU A 222 -14.76 5.70 24.98
N VAL A 223 -15.46 5.46 23.88
CA VAL A 223 -16.69 6.16 23.51
C VAL A 223 -17.73 5.25 22.88
N SER A 224 -19.00 5.61 23.02
CA SER A 224 -20.13 4.97 22.37
C SER A 224 -20.09 5.14 20.84
N PRO A 225 -20.70 4.20 20.07
CA PRO A 225 -20.93 4.32 18.63
C PRO A 225 -21.43 5.68 18.16
N VAL A 226 -22.42 6.25 18.82
CA VAL A 226 -22.99 7.55 18.43
C VAL A 226 -21.97 8.68 18.56
N SER A 227 -21.14 8.65 19.60
CA SER A 227 -20.11 9.67 19.85
C SER A 227 -18.90 9.53 18.93
N VAL A 228 -18.53 8.30 18.55
CA VAL A 228 -17.55 8.04 17.48
C VAL A 228 -17.99 8.72 16.19
N ARG A 229 -19.24 8.55 15.75
CA ARG A 229 -19.71 9.13 14.48
C ARG A 229 -19.60 10.66 14.46
N GLU A 230 -19.76 11.31 15.61
CA GLU A 230 -19.53 12.75 15.75
C GLU A 230 -18.04 13.12 15.66
N GLY A 231 -17.18 12.36 16.34
CA GLY A 231 -15.74 12.61 16.40
C GLY A 231 -14.98 12.21 15.14
N CYS A 232 -15.44 11.18 14.44
CA CYS A 232 -14.77 10.51 13.34
C CYS A 232 -15.45 10.73 11.98
N GLY A 233 -16.63 11.35 11.96
CA GLY A 233 -17.41 11.59 10.75
C GLY A 233 -18.58 10.64 10.58
N TYR A 234 -19.70 11.20 10.09
CA TYR A 234 -21.01 10.53 9.99
C TYR A 234 -21.21 9.69 8.71
N GLU A 235 -20.20 9.61 7.83
CA GLU A 235 -20.39 9.09 6.48
C GLU A 235 -20.49 7.55 6.43
N PHE A 236 -20.13 6.85 7.52
CA PHE A 236 -20.11 5.39 7.57
C PHE A 236 -21.03 4.79 8.64
N ARG A 237 -21.73 3.71 8.29
CA ARG A 237 -22.61 2.95 9.22
C ARG A 237 -21.88 1.90 10.06
N LEU A 238 -20.56 1.82 9.97
CA LEU A 238 -19.76 0.82 10.68
C LEU A 238 -19.15 1.44 11.92
N GLU A 239 -19.13 0.61 12.96
CA GLU A 239 -18.44 0.91 14.19
C GLU A 239 -16.93 0.87 13.95
N THR A 240 -16.30 2.05 14.02
CA THR A 240 -14.86 2.28 13.76
C THR A 240 -14.25 3.09 14.89
N SER A 241 -12.94 3.00 15.06
CA SER A 241 -12.16 3.91 15.90
C SER A 241 -11.47 4.93 14.97
N CYS A 242 -11.00 6.05 15.52
CA CYS A 242 -10.28 7.03 14.72
C CYS A 242 -9.40 7.95 15.56
N TYR A 243 -8.54 8.72 14.88
CA TYR A 243 -7.87 9.87 15.47
C TYR A 243 -8.39 11.19 14.90
N ASN A 244 -8.92 12.04 15.77
CA ASN A 244 -9.31 13.42 15.44
C ASN A 244 -8.35 14.42 16.12
N PRO A 245 -7.51 15.14 15.36
CA PRO A 245 -6.54 16.09 15.91
C PRO A 245 -7.15 17.40 16.44
N ALA A 246 -8.43 17.69 16.16
CA ALA A 246 -9.06 18.96 16.49
C ALA A 246 -10.55 18.82 16.82
N PHE A 247 -10.88 17.97 17.80
CA PHE A 247 -12.27 17.74 18.22
C PHE A 247 -12.79 18.86 19.15
N GLY A 248 -14.04 19.28 18.92
CA GLY A 248 -14.74 20.27 19.75
C GLY A 248 -14.22 21.71 19.63
N ALA A 249 -14.82 22.63 20.40
CA ALA A 249 -14.49 24.06 20.38
C ALA A 249 -13.03 24.35 20.78
N ASP A 250 -12.50 23.58 21.73
CA ASP A 250 -11.13 23.70 22.23
C ASP A 250 -10.08 22.99 21.35
N ARG A 251 -10.52 22.39 20.23
CA ARG A 251 -9.67 21.69 19.26
C ARG A 251 -8.76 20.67 19.92
N GLN A 252 -9.36 19.80 20.72
CA GLN A 252 -8.64 18.79 21.47
C GLN A 252 -8.29 17.62 20.55
N ALA A 253 -7.01 17.25 20.49
CA ALA A 253 -6.60 16.01 19.85
C ALA A 253 -7.11 14.81 20.66
N ARG A 254 -7.80 13.90 19.99
CA ARG A 254 -8.44 12.74 20.61
C ARG A 254 -8.34 11.51 19.72
N VAL A 255 -7.87 10.42 20.34
CA VAL A 255 -7.98 9.05 19.86
C VAL A 255 -9.31 8.51 20.38
N PHE A 256 -10.24 8.22 19.48
CA PHE A 256 -11.54 7.65 19.79
C PHE A 256 -11.48 6.13 19.63
N ILE A 257 -11.73 5.40 20.72
CA ILE A 257 -11.88 3.96 20.73
C ILE A 257 -13.37 3.62 20.86
N ASN A 258 -13.90 2.90 19.87
CA ASN A 258 -15.32 2.52 19.84
C ASN A 258 -15.61 1.38 20.83
N GLU A 259 -16.54 1.60 21.75
CA GLU A 259 -16.93 0.63 22.78
C GLU A 259 -17.49 -0.67 22.19
N ALA A 260 -18.31 -0.60 21.14
CA ALA A 260 -18.89 -1.79 20.51
C ALA A 260 -17.79 -2.71 19.97
N ARG A 261 -16.76 -2.13 19.35
CA ARG A 261 -15.57 -2.86 18.88
C ARG A 261 -14.66 -3.29 20.02
N TRP A 262 -14.55 -2.49 21.08
CA TRP A 262 -13.81 -2.88 22.26
C TRP A 262 -14.37 -4.16 22.89
N ILE A 263 -15.69 -4.35 22.82
CA ILE A 263 -16.39 -5.50 23.38
C ILE A 263 -16.38 -6.69 22.42
N ARG A 264 -16.68 -6.45 21.13
CA ARG A 264 -16.92 -7.53 20.16
C ARG A 264 -15.77 -7.81 19.21
N GLY A 265 -14.75 -6.96 19.19
CA GLY A 265 -13.59 -7.08 18.32
C GLY A 265 -13.87 -6.80 16.85
N ALA A 266 -13.07 -7.43 15.98
CA ALA A 266 -13.24 -7.39 14.55
C ALA A 266 -13.09 -8.79 13.96
N VAL A 267 -13.81 -9.05 12.86
CA VAL A 267 -13.82 -10.36 12.18
C VAL A 267 -12.42 -10.88 11.86
N PRO A 268 -11.46 -10.08 11.38
CA PRO A 268 -10.12 -10.58 11.05
C PRO A 268 -9.30 -11.09 12.24
N PHE A 269 -9.72 -10.81 13.48
CA PHE A 269 -9.08 -11.31 14.71
C PHE A 269 -9.68 -12.63 15.20
N GLU A 270 -10.65 -13.20 14.50
CA GLU A 270 -11.15 -14.57 14.72
C GLU A 270 -11.60 -14.85 16.17
N GLY A 271 -12.16 -13.83 16.84
CA GLY A 271 -12.61 -13.93 18.23
C GLY A 271 -11.55 -13.60 19.28
N ASP A 272 -10.29 -13.34 18.88
CA ASP A 272 -9.26 -12.81 19.78
C ASP A 272 -9.45 -11.30 20.01
N VAL A 273 -10.42 -10.99 20.87
CA VAL A 273 -10.73 -9.61 21.28
C VAL A 273 -9.55 -8.97 22.02
N GLY A 274 -8.72 -9.76 22.71
CA GLY A 274 -7.53 -9.27 23.41
C GLY A 274 -6.52 -8.67 22.44
N SER A 275 -6.19 -9.40 21.39
CA SER A 275 -5.32 -8.92 20.30
C SER A 275 -5.95 -7.74 19.58
N TYR A 276 -7.27 -7.76 19.30
CA TYR A 276 -7.93 -6.60 18.67
C TYR A 276 -7.79 -5.32 19.51
N ARG A 277 -7.97 -5.40 20.83
CA ARG A 277 -7.82 -4.25 21.74
C ARG A 277 -6.41 -3.68 21.72
N GLN A 278 -5.38 -4.52 21.66
CA GLN A 278 -3.99 -4.08 21.51
C GLN A 278 -3.76 -3.42 20.15
N TYR A 279 -4.27 -4.04 19.08
CA TYR A 279 -4.21 -3.52 17.73
C TYR A 279 -4.81 -2.11 17.65
N VAL A 280 -6.06 -1.94 18.07
CA VAL A 280 -6.77 -0.66 17.88
C VAL A 280 -6.10 0.45 18.70
N VAL A 281 -5.60 0.15 19.91
CA VAL A 281 -4.81 1.13 20.66
C VAL A 281 -3.55 1.53 19.90
N ASN A 282 -2.78 0.57 19.39
CA ASN A 282 -1.56 0.87 18.65
C ASN A 282 -1.82 1.60 17.33
N HIS A 283 -2.85 1.20 16.58
CA HIS A 283 -3.24 1.79 15.30
C HIS A 283 -3.59 3.27 15.46
N GLU A 284 -4.55 3.57 16.33
CA GLU A 284 -5.05 4.93 16.52
C GLU A 284 -4.01 5.85 17.19
N VAL A 285 -3.21 5.32 18.12
CA VAL A 285 -2.07 6.05 18.67
C VAL A 285 -1.01 6.27 17.60
N GLY A 286 -0.83 5.34 16.66
CA GLY A 286 0.01 5.50 15.48
C GLY A 286 -0.34 6.78 14.71
N HIS A 287 -1.63 7.01 14.43
CA HIS A 287 -2.11 8.25 13.83
C HIS A 287 -1.81 9.48 14.69
N ALA A 288 -2.03 9.40 16.01
CA ALA A 288 -1.74 10.50 16.93
C ALA A 288 -0.25 10.89 17.00
N ILE A 289 0.67 9.94 16.84
CA ILE A 289 2.12 10.18 16.90
C ILE A 289 2.75 10.50 15.54
N GLY A 290 1.96 10.45 14.45
CA GLY A 290 2.34 10.97 13.13
C GLY A 290 2.27 9.98 11.97
N TYR A 291 1.90 8.72 12.19
CA TYR A 291 1.70 7.76 11.09
C TYR A 291 0.33 8.01 10.45
N VAL A 292 0.23 8.96 9.53
CA VAL A 292 -1.08 9.44 9.02
C VAL A 292 -1.68 8.64 7.86
N ARG A 293 -1.00 7.58 7.39
CA ARG A 293 -1.42 6.79 6.24
C ARG A 293 -1.60 5.33 6.64
N HIS A 294 -2.56 4.67 6.04
CA HIS A 294 -2.65 3.22 6.11
C HIS A 294 -1.54 2.55 5.32
N GLU A 295 -1.11 1.39 5.82
CA GLU A 295 -0.10 0.56 5.17
C GLU A 295 -0.76 -0.72 4.64
N PRO A 296 -0.58 -1.05 3.35
CA PRO A 296 -1.13 -2.28 2.80
C PRO A 296 -0.35 -3.50 3.30
N CYS A 297 -0.96 -4.68 3.19
CA CYS A 297 -0.26 -5.95 3.33
C CYS A 297 0.89 -6.03 2.32
N ASP A 298 2.11 -6.25 2.81
CA ASP A 298 3.33 -6.27 2.02
C ASP A 298 3.58 -7.65 1.39
N GLN A 299 3.37 -8.70 2.17
CA GLN A 299 3.65 -10.10 1.86
C GLN A 299 2.44 -10.99 2.11
N GLN A 300 2.10 -11.82 1.12
CA GLN A 300 1.05 -12.84 1.26
C GLN A 300 1.31 -13.75 2.47
N GLY A 301 0.31 -13.87 3.35
CA GLY A 301 0.38 -14.65 4.59
C GLY A 301 1.30 -14.07 5.68
N GLY A 302 1.93 -12.91 5.41
CA GLY A 302 2.74 -12.17 6.37
C GLY A 302 1.91 -11.61 7.52
N LEU A 303 2.57 -11.00 8.50
CA LEU A 303 1.86 -10.22 9.53
C LEU A 303 1.46 -8.88 8.93
N ALA A 304 0.22 -8.47 9.14
CA ALA A 304 -0.25 -7.16 8.71
C ALA A 304 0.58 -6.06 9.39
N PRO A 305 0.97 -4.99 8.68
CA PRO A 305 1.47 -3.79 9.34
C PRO A 305 0.43 -3.27 10.35
N VAL A 306 0.87 -2.74 11.50
CA VAL A 306 -0.09 -2.25 12.50
C VAL A 306 -0.94 -1.09 11.97
N MET A 307 -0.41 -0.32 11.00
CA MET A 307 -1.13 0.76 10.32
C MET A 307 -2.00 0.26 9.15
N MET A 308 -2.13 -1.04 8.92
CA MET A 308 -3.19 -1.58 8.05
C MET A 308 -4.53 -1.46 8.77
N GLN A 309 -5.62 -1.09 8.07
CA GLN A 309 -6.97 -1.00 8.68
C GLN A 309 -7.60 -2.39 8.89
N GLN A 310 -7.04 -3.14 9.85
CA GLN A 310 -7.42 -4.53 10.17
C GLN A 310 -8.80 -4.64 10.85
N THR A 311 -9.41 -3.54 11.29
CA THR A 311 -10.81 -3.54 11.76
C THR A 311 -11.76 -3.97 10.64
N PHE A 312 -11.42 -3.65 9.39
CA PHE A 312 -12.23 -4.00 8.23
C PHE A 312 -11.79 -5.31 7.59
N SER A 313 -10.52 -5.41 7.23
CA SER A 313 -9.97 -6.59 6.55
C SER A 313 -8.45 -6.62 6.64
N THR A 314 -7.88 -7.82 6.54
CA THR A 314 -6.44 -8.04 6.33
C THR A 314 -6.12 -8.38 4.86
N ALA A 315 -7.08 -8.24 3.94
CA ALA A 315 -6.91 -8.37 2.51
C ALA A 315 -6.81 -7.00 1.83
N ASN A 316 -5.80 -6.80 0.98
CA ASN A 316 -5.61 -5.56 0.24
C ASN A 316 -6.74 -5.26 -0.75
N ASP A 317 -7.36 -6.29 -1.32
CA ASP A 317 -8.49 -6.12 -2.24
C ASP A 317 -9.72 -5.50 -1.55
N ASP A 318 -9.91 -5.80 -0.26
CA ASP A 318 -10.93 -5.12 0.54
C ASP A 318 -10.44 -3.75 1.01
N GLY A 319 -9.20 -3.66 1.50
CA GLY A 319 -8.59 -2.40 1.91
C GLY A 319 -8.65 -1.32 0.82
N ALA A 320 -8.42 -1.68 -0.44
CA ALA A 320 -8.51 -0.78 -1.59
C ALA A 320 -9.92 -0.23 -1.83
N LYS A 321 -10.97 -0.89 -1.34
CA LYS A 321 -12.35 -0.37 -1.39
C LYS A 321 -12.57 0.74 -0.35
N PHE A 322 -11.83 0.69 0.77
CA PHE A 322 -11.93 1.65 1.86
C PHE A 322 -10.93 2.80 1.74
N ASP A 323 -9.71 2.53 1.28
CA ASP A 323 -8.64 3.51 1.08
C ASP A 323 -7.89 3.23 -0.22
N PRO A 324 -8.51 3.52 -1.39
CA PRO A 324 -7.90 3.29 -2.69
C PRO A 324 -6.64 4.13 -2.95
N ASP A 325 -6.45 5.22 -2.18
CA ASP A 325 -5.31 6.12 -2.32
C ASP A 325 -4.05 5.55 -1.65
N GLN A 326 -4.20 4.72 -0.60
CA GLN A 326 -3.08 4.09 0.09
C GLN A 326 -2.95 2.59 -0.20
N VAL A 327 -4.04 1.89 -0.52
CA VAL A 327 -4.08 0.43 -0.69
C VAL A 327 -4.49 0.07 -2.12
N LYS A 328 -3.70 -0.80 -2.75
CA LYS A 328 -3.98 -1.34 -4.08
C LYS A 328 -4.52 -2.76 -3.97
N ALA A 329 -5.53 -3.08 -4.79
CA ALA A 329 -6.03 -4.45 -4.93
C ALA A 329 -4.99 -5.31 -5.69
N ASP A 330 -4.07 -5.92 -4.96
CA ASP A 330 -2.99 -6.76 -5.48
C ASP A 330 -3.12 -8.25 -5.10
N GLY A 331 -4.29 -8.64 -4.57
CA GLY A 331 -4.61 -10.02 -4.18
C GLY A 331 -3.93 -10.50 -2.90
N LYS A 332 -3.20 -9.63 -2.20
CA LYS A 332 -2.50 -10.03 -0.96
C LYS A 332 -3.42 -10.01 0.25
N THR A 333 -3.23 -11.01 1.11
CA THR A 333 -3.87 -11.13 2.41
C THR A 333 -2.84 -11.44 3.47
N CYS A 334 -2.87 -10.66 4.55
CA CYS A 334 -2.01 -10.83 5.73
C CYS A 334 -2.79 -11.53 6.85
N ARG A 335 -2.04 -12.05 7.83
CA ARG A 335 -2.55 -12.45 9.15
C ARG A 335 -2.65 -11.21 10.04
N PHE A 336 -3.62 -11.17 10.95
CA PHE A 336 -3.76 -10.06 11.89
C PHE A 336 -2.48 -9.89 12.74
N ASN A 337 -2.21 -8.65 13.15
CA ASN A 337 -1.08 -8.32 13.98
C ASN A 337 -1.36 -7.05 14.80
N PRO A 338 -1.30 -7.13 16.13
CA PRO A 338 -1.57 -5.97 16.97
C PRO A 338 -0.37 -5.06 17.25
N TRP A 339 0.83 -5.39 16.76
CA TRP A 339 2.07 -4.74 17.18
C TRP A 339 2.83 -4.05 16.03
N PRO A 340 3.32 -2.81 16.20
CA PRO A 340 4.21 -2.16 15.23
C PRO A 340 5.55 -2.89 15.08
N TYR A 341 6.06 -3.49 16.16
CA TYR A 341 7.32 -4.23 16.17
C TYR A 341 7.08 -5.63 16.75
N PRO A 342 6.55 -6.58 15.94
CA PRO A 342 6.27 -7.94 16.40
C PRO A 342 7.56 -8.73 16.59
N ILE A 343 8.33 -8.42 17.64
CA ILE A 343 9.52 -9.17 18.01
C ILE A 343 9.14 -10.56 18.51
N ALA A 344 9.89 -11.56 18.05
CA ALA A 344 9.73 -12.97 18.37
C ALA A 344 10.30 -13.30 19.75
#